data_AF-A0A370I853-F1
#
_entry.id   AF-A0A370I853-F1
#
_cell.length_a   1.000
_cell.length_b   1.000
_cell.length_c   1.000
_cell.angle_alpha   90.00
_cell.angle_beta   90.00
_cell.angle_gamma   90.00
#
_symmetry.space_group_name_H-M   'P 1'
#
loop_
_entity.id
_entity.type
_entity.pdbx_description
1 polymer ?
#
loop_
_entity_poly.entity_id
_entity_poly.type
_entity_poly.pdbx_seq_one_letter_code
_entity_poly.pdbx_strand_id
1 'polypeptide(L)'
;MYKLFSATLLTTAAVGSLILIPAAIAQAQSPVCDTAIAWINAAVDMSPDGNLDAATLQTLSARLSGLPAVGAEKAAIDAYAQALLDDNADMDAATDAFNAVCAS
;
A
#
# COMPACT_ATOMS: atom_id res chain seq x y z
N MET A 1 -13.69 16.65 -44.78
CA MET A 1 -12.49 15.86 -45.12
C MET A 1 -11.87 15.37 -43.84
N TYR A 2 -11.99 14.08 -43.57
CA TYR A 2 -11.45 13.43 -42.37
C TYR A 2 -9.97 13.14 -42.60
N LYS A 3 -9.10 13.57 -41.68
CA LYS A 3 -7.70 13.15 -41.63
C LYS A 3 -7.47 12.45 -40.29
N LEU A 4 -7.58 11.14 -40.33
CA LEU A 4 -7.10 10.24 -39.29
C LEU A 4 -5.57 10.23 -39.36
N PHE A 5 -4.92 10.65 -38.29
CA PHE A 5 -3.50 10.33 -38.09
C PHE A 5 -3.43 9.25 -37.01
N SER A 6 -3.30 8.01 -37.49
CA SER A 6 -2.80 6.91 -36.70
C SER A 6 -1.31 7.14 -36.44
N ALA A 7 -0.92 7.21 -35.17
CA ALA A 7 0.47 7.06 -34.76
C ALA A 7 0.52 5.98 -33.68
N THR A 8 0.82 4.77 -34.13
CA THR A 8 1.35 3.67 -33.32
C THR A 8 2.69 4.06 -32.74
N LEU A 9 2.81 4.05 -31.41
CA LEU A 9 4.09 3.86 -30.74
C LEU A 9 3.90 2.79 -29.66
N LEU A 10 4.48 1.62 -29.94
CA LEU A 10 4.77 0.59 -28.95
C LEU A 10 5.64 1.20 -27.85
N THR A 11 5.21 1.11 -26.59
CA THR A 11 6.13 1.18 -25.44
C THR A 11 6.25 -0.20 -24.85
N THR A 12 7.25 -0.92 -25.34
CA THR A 12 7.72 -2.20 -24.83
C THR A 12 8.44 -2.03 -23.49
N ALA A 13 8.03 -2.85 -22.52
CA ALA A 13 8.78 -3.42 -21.39
C ALA A 13 9.68 -2.49 -20.55
N ALA A 14 9.19 -2.16 -19.34
CA ALA A 14 10.06 -1.98 -18.20
C ALA A 14 10.12 -3.31 -17.43
N VAL A 15 11.19 -4.08 -17.62
CA VAL A 15 11.58 -5.13 -16.68
C VAL A 15 12.26 -4.41 -15.52
N GLY A 16 11.47 -4.04 -14.52
CA GLY A 16 11.99 -3.53 -13.26
C GLY A 16 12.74 -4.64 -12.57
N SER A 17 14.08 -4.61 -12.63
CA SER A 17 14.89 -5.35 -11.68
C SER A 17 14.52 -4.84 -10.29
N LEU A 18 13.89 -5.70 -9.47
CA LEU A 18 13.65 -5.46 -8.05
C LEU A 18 15.02 -5.35 -7.36
N ILE A 19 15.64 -4.18 -7.46
CA ILE A 19 16.76 -3.79 -6.63
C ILE A 19 16.16 -3.61 -5.24
N LEU A 20 16.54 -4.50 -4.33
CA LEU A 20 16.40 -4.36 -2.89
C LEU A 20 16.96 -3.00 -2.47
N ILE A 21 16.10 -2.01 -2.37
CA ILE A 21 16.38 -0.75 -1.67
C ILE A 21 15.61 -0.87 -0.34
N PRO A 22 16.21 -0.50 0.81
CA PRO A 22 15.44 -0.37 2.03
C PRO A 22 14.29 0.57 1.71
N ALA A 23 13.05 0.21 2.09
CA ALA A 23 11.90 1.09 1.94
C ALA A 23 12.31 2.48 2.44
N ALA A 24 12.56 3.40 1.51
CA ALA A 24 12.95 4.75 1.85
C ALA A 24 11.82 5.30 2.70
N ILE A 25 12.20 5.94 3.80
CA ILE A 25 11.29 6.50 4.78
C ILE A 25 10.45 7.55 4.06
N ALA A 26 9.31 7.14 3.51
CA ALA A 26 8.33 8.05 2.94
C ALA A 26 7.87 8.95 4.09
N GLN A 27 8.02 10.26 3.92
CA GLN A 27 7.76 11.19 5.01
C GLN A 27 6.25 11.25 5.17
N ALA A 28 5.72 10.58 6.19
CA ALA A 28 4.27 10.45 6.26
C ALA A 28 3.60 11.81 6.43
N GLN A 29 2.47 12.01 5.76
CA GLN A 29 1.74 13.29 5.77
C GLN A 29 1.26 13.68 7.18
N SER A 30 1.15 12.72 8.10
CA SER A 30 0.78 12.94 9.49
C SER A 30 1.37 11.89 10.45
N PRO A 31 1.39 12.17 11.77
CA PRO A 31 1.81 11.20 12.79
C PRO A 31 0.98 9.90 12.78
N VAL A 32 -0.26 9.95 12.28
CA VAL A 32 -1.12 8.76 12.21
C VAL A 32 -0.70 7.87 11.03
N CYS A 33 -0.39 8.45 9.87
CA CYS A 33 0.21 7.71 8.76
C CYS A 33 1.59 7.14 9.13
N ASP A 34 2.43 7.88 9.87
CA ASP A 34 3.72 7.35 10.40
C ASP A 34 3.49 6.11 11.26
N THR A 35 2.50 6.16 12.15
CA THR A 35 2.15 5.04 13.03
C THR A 35 1.64 3.84 12.23
N ALA A 36 0.77 4.07 11.24
CA ALA A 36 0.26 3.03 10.37
C ALA A 36 1.40 2.33 9.60
N ILE A 37 2.29 3.11 8.98
CA ILE A 37 3.47 2.59 8.27
C ILE A 37 4.37 1.79 9.21
N ALA A 38 4.65 2.30 10.40
CA ALA A 38 5.47 1.61 11.38
C ALA A 38 4.87 0.25 11.79
N TRP A 39 3.55 0.16 11.94
CA TRP A 39 2.88 -1.10 12.28
C TRP A 39 2.85 -2.09 11.11
N ILE A 40 2.65 -1.62 9.88
CA ILE A 40 2.72 -2.44 8.67
C ILE A 40 4.13 -3.02 8.52
N ASN A 41 5.16 -2.17 8.61
CA ASN A 41 6.55 -2.61 8.50
C ASN A 41 6.93 -3.59 9.61
N ALA A 42 6.50 -3.33 10.86
CA ALA A 42 6.75 -4.25 11.97
C ALA A 42 6.09 -5.62 11.74
N ALA A 43 4.89 -5.66 11.14
CA ALA A 43 4.26 -6.93 10.80
C ALA A 43 5.07 -7.68 9.73
N VAL A 44 5.51 -6.99 8.67
CA VAL A 44 6.35 -7.57 7.62
C VAL A 44 7.68 -8.07 8.18
N ASP A 45 8.35 -7.31 9.04
CA ASP A 45 9.62 -7.70 9.68
C ASP A 45 9.47 -8.96 10.56
N MET A 46 8.28 -9.20 11.10
CA MET A 46 7.97 -10.42 11.85
C MET A 46 7.70 -11.64 10.95
N SER A 47 7.58 -11.44 9.63
CA SER A 47 7.38 -12.51 8.64
C SER A 47 8.63 -12.68 7.76
N PRO A 48 9.61 -13.50 8.20
CA PRO A 48 10.83 -13.75 7.42
C PRO A 48 10.57 -14.45 6.08
N ASP A 49 9.43 -15.13 5.94
CA ASP A 49 9.02 -15.83 4.72
C ASP A 49 8.14 -14.95 3.80
N GLY A 50 7.86 -13.71 4.20
CA GLY A 50 7.02 -12.77 3.44
C GLY A 50 5.52 -13.11 3.45
N ASN A 51 5.09 -14.06 4.28
CA ASN A 51 3.69 -14.44 4.43
C ASN A 51 3.21 -14.18 5.86
N LEU A 52 2.23 -13.28 6.03
CA LEU A 52 1.61 -13.00 7.32
C LEU A 52 0.51 -14.02 7.57
N ASP A 53 0.53 -14.71 8.71
CA ASP A 53 -0.55 -15.61 9.06
C ASP A 53 -1.86 -14.83 9.32
N ALA A 54 -2.99 -15.54 9.23
CA ALA A 54 -4.32 -14.93 9.34
C ALA A 54 -4.57 -14.24 10.69
N ALA A 55 -3.93 -14.68 11.79
CA ALA A 55 -4.08 -14.03 13.09
C ALA A 55 -3.26 -12.73 13.15
N THR A 56 -2.10 -12.70 12.51
CA THR A 56 -1.28 -11.50 12.32
C THR A 56 -2.01 -10.47 11.46
N LEU A 57 -2.61 -10.88 10.34
CA LEU A 57 -3.42 -10.01 9.47
C LEU A 57 -4.64 -9.43 10.21
N GLN A 58 -5.38 -10.26 10.96
CA GLN A 58 -6.49 -9.80 11.81
C GLN A 58 -6.05 -8.80 12.86
N THR A 59 -4.93 -9.07 13.53
CA THR A 59 -4.38 -8.17 14.55
C THR A 59 -3.95 -6.84 13.95
N LEU A 60 -3.29 -6.86 12.78
CA LEU A 60 -2.86 -5.65 12.08
C LEU A 60 -4.05 -4.83 11.61
N SER A 61 -5.05 -5.47 10.97
CA SER A 61 -6.28 -4.83 10.54
C SER A 61 -7.00 -4.13 11.69
N ALA A 62 -7.21 -4.82 12.80
CA ALA A 62 -7.86 -4.25 13.98
C ALA A 62 -7.10 -3.06 14.57
N ARG A 63 -5.76 -3.13 14.60
CA ARG A 63 -4.90 -2.02 15.04
C ARG A 63 -5.06 -0.82 14.12
N LEU A 64 -4.90 -1.00 12.81
CA LEU A 64 -5.00 0.05 11.81
C LEU A 64 -6.37 0.75 11.86
N SER A 65 -7.47 -0.01 11.90
CA SER A 65 -8.82 0.56 12.01
C SER A 65 -9.08 1.30 13.32
N GLY A 66 -8.31 1.00 14.37
CA GLY A 66 -8.37 1.67 15.68
C GLY A 66 -7.58 2.98 15.76
N LEU A 67 -6.81 3.35 14.72
CA LEU A 67 -6.05 4.60 14.73
C LEU A 67 -6.99 5.82 14.73
N PRO A 68 -6.67 6.87 15.50
CA PRO A 68 -7.47 8.10 15.55
C PRO A 68 -7.18 9.01 14.34
N ALA A 69 -7.27 8.46 13.12
CA ALA A 69 -7.21 9.23 11.87
C ALA A 69 -8.56 9.87 11.55
N VAL A 70 -8.55 10.89 10.68
CA VAL A 70 -9.77 11.53 10.18
C VAL A 70 -9.72 11.75 8.67
N GLY A 71 -10.88 11.95 8.05
CA GLY A 71 -10.98 12.31 6.63
C GLY A 71 -10.35 11.27 5.70
N ALA A 72 -9.55 11.73 4.73
CA ALA A 72 -8.94 10.90 3.71
C ALA A 72 -7.95 9.87 4.29
N GLU A 73 -7.22 10.22 5.35
CA GLU A 73 -6.29 9.30 6.01
C GLU A 73 -7.03 8.13 6.65
N LYS A 74 -8.14 8.40 7.37
CA LYS A 74 -8.95 7.33 7.97
C LYS A 74 -9.51 6.40 6.90
N ALA A 75 -10.00 6.96 5.80
CA ALA A 75 -10.53 6.18 4.68
C ALA A 75 -9.45 5.28 4.06
N ALA A 76 -8.24 5.80 3.85
CA ALA A 76 -7.12 5.02 3.30
C ALA A 76 -6.64 3.92 4.27
N ILE A 77 -6.46 4.25 5.55
CA ILE A 77 -6.07 3.28 6.58
C ILE A 77 -7.12 2.18 6.72
N ASP A 78 -8.41 2.53 6.73
CA ASP A 78 -9.49 1.55 6.82
C ASP A 78 -9.60 0.68 5.57
N ALA A 79 -9.45 1.26 4.38
CA ALA A 79 -9.46 0.50 3.14
C ALA A 79 -8.31 -0.52 3.11
N TYR A 80 -7.11 -0.11 3.50
CA TYR A 80 -5.97 -1.01 3.63
C TYR A 80 -6.22 -2.10 4.69
N ALA A 81 -6.74 -1.72 5.86
CA ALA A 81 -7.06 -2.66 6.92
C ALA A 81 -8.11 -3.71 6.50
N GLN A 82 -9.12 -3.32 5.72
CA GLN A 82 -10.10 -4.26 5.16
C GLN A 82 -9.47 -5.17 4.11
N ALA A 83 -8.61 -4.63 3.24
CA ALA A 83 -7.91 -5.39 2.22
C ALA A 83 -7.08 -6.53 2.83
N LEU A 84 -6.41 -6.30 3.98
CA LEU A 84 -5.67 -7.34 4.70
C LEU A 84 -6.49 -8.58 5.09
N LEU A 85 -7.82 -8.47 5.16
CA LEU A 85 -8.73 -9.55 5.54
C LEU A 85 -9.48 -10.15 4.35
N ASP A 86 -9.32 -9.59 3.16
CA ASP A 86 -9.96 -10.07 1.94
C ASP A 86 -8.97 -10.89 1.12
N ASP A 87 -9.20 -12.20 1.06
CA ASP A 87 -8.38 -13.15 0.29
C ASP A 87 -8.35 -12.83 -1.23
N ASN A 88 -9.28 -12.00 -1.72
CA ASN A 88 -9.35 -11.59 -3.13
C ASN A 88 -8.90 -10.14 -3.37
N ALA A 89 -8.49 -9.42 -2.32
CA ALA A 89 -8.06 -8.05 -2.49
C ALA A 89 -6.70 -7.96 -3.18
N ASP A 90 -6.60 -7.00 -4.09
CA ASP A 90 -5.33 -6.63 -4.73
C ASP A 90 -4.51 -5.80 -3.73
N MET A 91 -3.54 -6.45 -3.08
CA MET A 91 -2.69 -5.79 -2.08
C MET A 91 -1.81 -4.70 -2.68
N ASP A 92 -1.44 -4.80 -3.95
CA ASP A 92 -0.64 -3.78 -4.63
C ASP A 92 -1.48 -2.52 -4.80
N ALA A 93 -2.71 -2.66 -5.29
CA ALA A 93 -3.64 -1.54 -5.43
C ALA A 93 -4.01 -0.92 -4.07
N ALA A 94 -4.20 -1.73 -3.03
CA ALA A 94 -4.47 -1.24 -1.68
C ALA A 94 -3.26 -0.47 -1.10
N THR A 95 -2.05 -0.98 -1.33
CA THR A 95 -0.79 -0.34 -0.90
C THR A 95 -0.58 0.97 -1.64
N ASP A 96 -0.82 1.03 -2.95
CA ASP A 96 -0.72 2.26 -3.75
C ASP A 96 -1.72 3.32 -3.28
N ALA A 97 -2.98 2.93 -3.01
CA ALA A 97 -4.00 3.84 -2.50
C ALA A 97 -3.65 4.37 -1.10
N PHE A 98 -3.13 3.50 -0.23
CA PHE A 98 -2.62 3.89 1.08
C PHE A 98 -1.44 4.87 0.94
N ASN A 99 -0.45 4.54 0.12
CA ASN A 99 0.75 5.35 -0.08
C ASN A 99 0.46 6.70 -0.74
N ALA A 100 -0.51 6.79 -1.64
CA ALA A 100 -0.96 8.05 -2.22
C ALA A 100 -1.44 9.07 -1.16
N VAL A 101 -1.90 8.58 -0.01
CA VAL A 101 -2.35 9.40 1.12
C VAL A 101 -1.29 9.51 2.22
N CYS A 102 -0.55 8.43 2.50
CA CYS A 102 0.30 8.35 3.68
C CYS A 102 1.80 8.40 3.41
N ALA A 103 2.29 8.27 2.16
CA ALA A 103 3.71 8.08 1.84
C ALA A 103 4.30 9.22 0.98
N SER A 104 3.99 10.48 1.31
CA SER A 104 4.50 11.65 0.57
C SER A 104 6.01 11.88 0.66
#